data_AF-A0A6P1CZI0-F1
#
_entry.id   AF-A0A6P1CZI0-F1
#
_cell.length_a   1.000
_cell.length_b   1.000
_cell.length_c   1.000
_cell.angle_alpha   90.00
_cell.angle_beta   90.00
_cell.angle_gamma   90.00
#
_symmetry.space_group_name_H-M   'P 1'
#
loop_
_entity.id
_entity.type
_entity.pdbx_description
1 polymer ?
#
loop_
_entity_poly.entity_id
_entity_poly.type
_entity_poly.pdbx_seq_one_letter_code
_entity_poly.pdbx_strand_id
1 'polypeptide(L)'
;TGDLGFRHDGQLYIAGRRKDLIVVDGRNHYPADIEATVARCAPEIRTGRIAAFGHDDGVRERLVLVAEVSGPEIGSAEVTRRIRTAVTTSHDIAPME
;
A
#
# COMPACT_ATOMS: atom_id res chain seq x y z
N THR A 1 7.24 -14.54 16.45
CA THR A 1 6.47 -14.43 15.20
C THR A 1 6.91 -13.23 14.39
N GLY A 2 7.10 -12.05 14.98
CA GLY A 2 7.39 -10.82 14.22
C GLY A 2 6.14 -10.21 13.59
N ASP A 3 4.98 -10.80 13.88
CA ASP A 3 3.67 -10.33 13.46
C ASP A 3 3.22 -9.23 14.42
N LEU A 4 2.62 -8.19 13.87
CA LEU A 4 1.92 -7.14 14.61
C LEU A 4 0.50 -7.62 14.86
N GLY A 5 0.00 -7.34 16.04
CA GLY A 5 -1.37 -7.66 16.39
C GLY A 5 -1.78 -6.97 17.68
N PHE A 6 -3.08 -6.91 17.89
CA PHE A 6 -3.68 -6.35 19.09
C PHE A 6 -4.73 -7.29 19.65
N ARG A 7 -5.01 -7.16 20.94
CA ARG A 7 -6.11 -7.87 21.60
C ARG A 7 -7.32 -6.95 21.73
N HIS A 8 -8.47 -7.46 21.35
CA HIS A 8 -9.75 -6.79 21.51
C HIS A 8 -10.81 -7.85 21.86
N ASP A 9 -11.60 -7.59 22.90
CA ASP A 9 -12.64 -8.51 23.40
C ASP A 9 -12.19 -9.97 23.59
N GLY A 10 -10.98 -10.16 24.14
CA GLY A 10 -10.41 -11.48 24.40
C GLY A 10 -9.87 -12.21 23.16
N GLN A 11 -10.00 -11.61 21.97
CA GLN A 11 -9.52 -12.19 20.71
C GLN A 11 -8.24 -11.49 20.24
N LEU A 12 -7.37 -12.23 19.55
CA LEU A 12 -6.13 -11.72 18.94
C LEU A 12 -6.38 -11.42 17.46
N TYR A 13 -6.09 -10.18 17.06
CA TYR A 13 -6.18 -9.70 15.69
C TYR A 13 -4.78 -9.50 15.13
N ILE A 14 -4.51 -10.00 13.92
CA ILE A 14 -3.23 -9.81 13.24
C ILE A 14 -3.33 -8.57 12.35
N ALA A 15 -2.46 -7.61 12.59
CA ALA A 15 -2.38 -6.31 11.92
C ALA A 15 -1.21 -6.23 10.92
N GLY A 16 -0.57 -7.36 10.61
CA GLY A 16 0.53 -7.47 9.64
C GLY A 16 1.82 -7.94 10.30
N ARG A 17 2.99 -7.56 9.75
CA ARG A 17 4.29 -7.87 10.34
C ARG A 17 5.09 -6.62 10.63
N ARG A 18 5.85 -6.65 11.72
CA ARG A 18 6.67 -5.52 12.17
C ARG A 18 7.74 -5.13 11.15
N LYS A 19 8.25 -6.08 10.37
CA LYS A 19 9.24 -5.82 9.33
C LYS A 19 8.64 -5.35 8.00
N ASP A 20 7.32 -5.47 7.83
CA ASP A 20 6.64 -5.09 6.59
C ASP A 20 6.02 -3.69 6.72
N LEU A 21 6.21 -3.03 7.87
CA LEU A 21 5.73 -1.68 8.11
C LEU A 21 6.60 -0.69 7.33
N ILE A 22 5.95 0.18 6.54
CA ILE A 22 6.64 1.22 5.77
C ILE A 22 6.72 2.46 6.65
N VAL A 23 7.93 2.98 6.89
CA VAL A 23 8.17 4.13 7.76
C VAL A 23 8.72 5.30 6.95
N VAL A 24 7.86 6.23 6.59
CA VAL A 24 8.24 7.44 5.82
C VAL A 24 7.97 8.67 6.66
N ASP A 25 8.94 9.59 6.71
CA ASP A 25 8.86 10.86 7.44
C ASP A 25 8.38 10.70 8.91
N GLY A 26 8.81 9.61 9.56
CA GLY A 26 8.48 9.30 10.96
C GLY A 26 7.06 8.77 11.18
N ARG A 27 6.33 8.43 10.11
CA ARG A 27 4.98 7.88 10.16
C ARG A 27 4.95 6.44 9.71
N ASN A 28 4.12 5.65 10.39
CA ASN A 28 3.90 4.25 10.11
C ASN A 28 2.77 4.10 9.08
N HIS A 29 3.07 3.47 7.95
CA HIS A 29 2.10 3.14 6.91
C HIS A 29 2.01 1.62 6.77
N TYR A 30 0.80 1.09 6.91
CA TYR A 30 0.54 -0.34 6.81
C TYR A 30 0.28 -0.69 5.33
N PRO A 31 1.05 -1.62 4.73
CA PRO A 31 0.84 -2.04 3.35
C PRO A 31 -0.59 -2.41 3.01
N ALA A 32 -1.26 -3.16 3.89
CA ALA A 32 -2.64 -3.61 3.69
C ALA A 32 -3.64 -2.45 3.53
N ASP A 33 -3.44 -1.33 4.24
CA ASP A 33 -4.32 -0.17 4.16
C ASP A 33 -4.13 0.58 2.83
N ILE A 34 -2.88 0.66 2.36
CA ILE A 34 -2.53 1.23 1.06
C ILE A 34 -3.12 0.35 -0.06
N GLU A 35 -2.87 -0.96 0.00
CA GLU A 35 -3.42 -1.94 -0.96
C GLU A 35 -4.94 -1.88 -1.03
N ALA A 36 -5.62 -1.79 0.12
CA ALA A 36 -7.07 -1.65 0.18
C ALA A 36 -7.54 -0.33 -0.48
N THR A 37 -6.75 0.73 -0.37
CA THR A 37 -7.05 2.02 -1.02
C THR A 37 -6.91 1.92 -2.54
N VAL A 38 -5.85 1.27 -3.02
CA VAL A 38 -5.64 1.01 -4.45
C VAL A 38 -6.77 0.15 -5.02
N ALA A 39 -7.14 -0.93 -4.33
CA ALA A 39 -8.22 -1.83 -4.76
C ALA A 39 -9.58 -1.10 -4.88
N ARG A 40 -9.85 -0.12 -4.00
CA ARG A 40 -11.10 0.66 -4.05
C ARG A 40 -11.10 1.73 -5.15
N CYS A 41 -9.95 2.32 -5.47
CA CYS A 41 -9.90 3.44 -6.42
C CYS A 41 -9.71 3.02 -7.88
N ALA A 42 -9.25 1.80 -8.13
CA ALA A 42 -8.96 1.28 -9.47
C ALA A 42 -9.64 -0.08 -9.72
N PRO A 43 -10.89 -0.10 -10.24
CA PRO A 43 -11.62 -1.34 -10.54
C PRO A 43 -10.93 -2.30 -11.52
N GLU A 44 -10.00 -1.79 -12.32
CA GLU A 44 -9.18 -2.51 -13.29
C GLU A 44 -8.14 -3.41 -12.61
N ILE A 45 -7.80 -3.11 -11.35
CA ILE A 45 -6.89 -3.90 -10.54
C ILE A 45 -7.70 -4.84 -9.67
N ARG A 46 -7.48 -6.14 -9.83
CA ARG A 46 -8.16 -7.13 -8.98
C ARG A 46 -7.61 -7.09 -7.57
N THR A 47 -8.51 -7.17 -6.58
CA THR A 47 -8.15 -7.39 -5.18
C THR A 47 -7.21 -8.59 -5.04
N GLY A 48 -6.13 -8.42 -4.28
CA GLY A 48 -5.09 -9.44 -4.11
C GLY A 48 -4.01 -9.45 -5.20
N ARG A 49 -4.04 -8.52 -6.17
CA ARG A 49 -2.98 -8.31 -7.16
C ARG A 49 -2.29 -6.96 -7.02
N ILE A 50 -2.16 -6.51 -5.77
CA ILE A 50 -1.50 -5.27 -5.37
C ILE A 50 -0.47 -5.65 -4.31
N ALA A 51 0.72 -5.08 -4.40
CA ALA A 51 1.73 -5.16 -3.37
C ALA A 51 2.23 -3.74 -3.05
N ALA A 52 2.13 -3.34 -1.79
CA ALA A 52 2.74 -2.13 -1.26
C ALA A 52 3.94 -2.52 -0.39
N PHE A 53 5.10 -1.90 -0.63
CA PHE A 53 6.26 -2.15 0.23
C PHE A 53 7.19 -0.94 0.26
N GLY A 54 8.00 -0.88 1.32
CA GLY A 54 9.04 0.11 1.49
C GLY A 54 10.29 -0.28 0.72
N HIS A 55 10.89 0.70 0.07
CA HIS A 55 12.24 0.61 -0.49
C HIS A 55 13.11 1.67 0.18
N ASP A 56 14.08 1.21 0.97
CA ASP A 56 15.11 2.06 1.58
C ASP A 56 16.25 2.27 0.58
N ASP A 57 16.45 3.52 0.15
CA ASP A 57 17.53 3.93 -0.74
C ASP A 57 18.82 4.32 0.01
N GLY A 58 18.86 4.12 1.34
CA GLY A 58 19.95 4.50 2.23
C GLY A 58 19.86 5.94 2.74
N VAL A 59 18.92 6.74 2.24
CA VAL A 59 18.63 8.11 2.70
C VAL A 59 17.24 8.18 3.33
N ARG A 60 16.25 7.56 2.69
CA ARG A 60 14.87 7.48 3.17
C ARG A 60 14.19 6.22 2.63
N GLU A 61 13.27 5.70 3.42
CA GLU A 61 12.32 4.72 2.93
C GLU A 61 11.26 5.39 2.05
N ARG A 62 10.90 4.74 0.94
CA ARG A 62 9.92 5.23 -0.04
C ARG A 62 8.91 4.15 -0.33
N LEU A 63 7.67 4.54 -0.59
CA LEU A 63 6.62 3.61 -1.00
C LEU A 63 6.81 3.20 -2.46
N VAL A 64 6.85 1.89 -2.69
CA VAL A 64 6.72 1.27 -4.02
C VAL A 64 5.36 0.57 -4.09
N LEU A 65 4.67 0.75 -5.21
CA LEU A 65 3.42 0.05 -5.50
C LEU A 65 3.55 -0.74 -6.79
N VAL A 66 3.22 -2.02 -6.69
CA VAL A 66 3.08 -2.88 -7.87
C VAL A 66 1.65 -3.36 -7.93
N ALA A 67 0.99 -3.15 -9.07
CA ALA A 67 -0.38 -3.59 -9.27
C ALA A 67 -0.57 -4.18 -10.67
N GLU A 68 -1.23 -5.33 -10.75
CA GLU A 68 -1.56 -5.95 -12.02
C GLU A 68 -2.87 -5.35 -12.57
N VAL A 69 -2.79 -4.73 -13.75
CA VAL A 69 -3.94 -4.15 -14.44
C VAL A 69 -4.56 -5.19 -15.37
N SER A 70 -5.87 -5.39 -15.26
CA SER A 70 -6.62 -6.27 -16.17
C SER A 70 -7.18 -5.48 -17.36
N GLY A 71 -6.86 -5.92 -18.58
CA GLY A 71 -7.48 -5.42 -19.82
C GLY A 71 -6.53 -4.62 -20.73
N PRO A 72 -6.64 -4.76 -22.07
CA PRO A 72 -5.67 -4.20 -23.01
C PRO A 72 -5.85 -2.70 -23.32
N GLU A 73 -6.97 -2.06 -22.94
CA GLU A 73 -7.35 -0.73 -23.46
C GLU A 73 -7.17 0.46 -22.49
N ILE A 74 -6.86 0.20 -21.22
CA ILE A 74 -6.78 1.28 -20.24
C ILE A 74 -5.34 1.77 -20.16
N GLY A 75 -5.13 3.02 -20.55
CA GLY A 75 -3.81 3.67 -20.51
C GLY A 75 -3.25 3.61 -19.10
N SER A 76 -2.13 2.90 -18.94
CA SER A 76 -1.44 2.72 -17.64
C SER A 76 -1.22 4.04 -16.91
N ALA A 77 -0.91 5.12 -17.64
CA ALA A 77 -0.70 6.45 -17.10
C ALA A 77 -1.91 7.00 -16.31
N GLU A 78 -3.14 6.78 -16.78
CA GLU A 78 -4.34 7.29 -16.10
C GLU A 78 -4.63 6.51 -14.82
N VAL A 79 -4.43 5.19 -14.85
CA VAL A 79 -4.55 4.32 -13.68
C VAL A 79 -3.50 4.71 -12.64
N THR A 80 -2.24 4.85 -13.05
CA THR A 80 -1.14 5.30 -12.18
C THR A 80 -1.44 6.65 -11.55
N ARG A 81 -1.92 7.63 -12.34
CA ARG A 81 -2.27 8.97 -11.83
C ARG A 81 -3.36 8.90 -10.76
N ARG A 82 -4.45 8.17 -11.03
CA ARG A 82 -5.57 8.00 -10.08
C ARG A 82 -5.12 7.32 -8.79
N ILE A 83 -4.30 6.27 -8.90
CA ILE A 83 -3.71 5.57 -7.74
C ILE A 83 -2.86 6.54 -6.92
N ARG A 84 -1.94 7.26 -7.58
CA ARG A 84 -1.05 8.22 -6.91
C ARG A 84 -1.83 9.29 -6.16
N THR A 85 -2.89 9.84 -6.77
CA THR A 85 -3.77 10.81 -6.11
C THR A 85 -4.48 10.20 -4.90
N ALA A 86 -5.09 9.01 -5.05
CA ALA A 86 -5.84 8.37 -3.97
C ALA A 86 -4.95 8.01 -2.77
N VAL A 87 -3.76 7.47 -3.03
CA VAL A 87 -2.79 7.06 -2.00
C VAL A 87 -2.24 8.28 -1.27
N THR A 88 -1.81 9.31 -2.00
CA THR A 88 -1.31 10.56 -1.39
C THR A 88 -2.38 11.21 -0.51
N THR A 89 -3.63 11.26 -0.98
CA THR A 89 -4.74 11.89 -0.23
C THR A 89 -5.09 11.12 1.04
N SER A 90 -5.08 9.79 0.99
CA SER A 90 -5.53 8.96 2.11
C SER A 90 -4.44 8.68 3.14
N HIS A 91 -3.19 8.64 2.69
CA HIS A 91 -2.05 8.17 3.50
C HIS A 91 -0.94 9.20 3.68
N ASP A 92 -1.03 10.38 3.05
CA ASP A 92 -0.01 11.44 3.11
C ASP A 92 1.38 10.98 2.65
N ILE A 93 1.42 10.02 1.72
CA ILE A 93 2.63 9.46 1.12
C ILE A 93 2.42 9.22 -0.37
N ALA A 94 3.39 9.64 -1.19
CA ALA A 94 3.35 9.43 -2.63
C ALA A 94 4.17 8.19 -3.03
N PRO A 95 3.61 7.27 -3.83
CA PRO A 95 4.37 6.20 -4.47
C PRO A 95 5.48 6.75 -5.37
N MET A 96 6.65 6.09 -5.36
CA MET A 96 7.76 6.42 -6.26
C MET A 96 7.48 5.93 -7.69
N GLU A 97 6.95 4.71 -7.81
CA GLU A 97 6.61 3.99 -9.05
C GLU A 97 5.19 3.42 -8.96
#